data_AF-A0A3A5K044-F1
#
_entry.id   AF-A0A3A5K044-F1
#
_cell.length_a   1.000
_cell.length_b   1.000
_cell.length_c   1.000
_cell.angle_alpha   90.00
_cell.angle_beta   90.00
_cell.angle_gamma   90.00
#
_symmetry.space_group_name_H-M   'P 1'
#
loop_
_entity.id
_entity.type
_entity.pdbx_description
1 polymer ?
#
loop_
_entity_poly.entity_id
_entity_poly.type
_entity_poly.pdbx_seq_one_letter_code
_entity_poly.pdbx_strand_id
1 'polypeptide(L)'
;MSSANVRAFPIDRQMVLVREVAAKLGNLHGDTATSFWKATARELLDLAMGSGRDAASASNEVRRFFAAVQKEMHVLTGEVA
;
A
#
# COMPACT_ATOMS: atom_id res chain seq x y z
N MET A 1 -2.09 23.60 24.18
CA MET A 1 -1.72 22.17 24.21
C MET A 1 -1.66 21.69 22.77
N SER A 2 -0.45 21.56 22.22
CA SER A 2 -0.24 21.20 20.82
C SER A 2 -0.61 19.73 20.65
N SER A 3 -1.71 19.48 19.96
CA SER A 3 -2.11 18.13 19.55
C SER A 3 -0.96 17.55 18.73
N ALA A 4 -0.14 16.73 19.37
CA ALA A 4 0.89 15.96 18.70
C ALA A 4 0.14 15.02 17.77
N ASN A 5 -0.04 15.50 16.54
CA ASN A 5 -0.66 14.80 15.43
C ASN A 5 0.17 13.53 15.26
N VAL A 6 -0.29 12.44 15.88
CA VAL A 6 0.31 11.12 15.78
C VAL A 6 0.20 10.79 14.30
N ARG A 7 1.23 11.13 13.54
CA ARG A 7 1.39 10.73 12.15
C ARG A 7 1.50 9.21 12.23
N ALA A 8 0.37 8.53 12.12
CA ALA A 8 0.32 7.14 11.70
C ALA A 8 1.28 7.08 10.50
N PHE A 9 2.37 6.32 10.68
CA PHE A 9 3.49 6.32 9.74
C PHE A 9 2.94 6.17 8.33
N PRO A 10 3.41 6.97 7.35
CA PRO A 10 2.92 6.87 5.99
C PRO A 10 2.97 5.41 5.56
N ILE A 11 1.84 4.87 5.10
CA ILE A 11 1.71 3.43 4.80
C ILE A 11 2.75 3.04 3.74
N ASP A 12 3.08 3.96 2.83
CA ASP A 12 4.14 3.83 1.81
C ASP A 12 5.56 3.67 2.38
N ARG A 13 5.79 3.98 3.66
CA ARG A 13 7.07 3.77 4.34
C ARG A 13 7.14 2.46 5.12
N GLN A 14 6.05 1.70 5.17
CA GLN A 14 6.06 0.37 5.79
C GLN A 14 6.63 -0.66 4.81
N MET A 15 7.96 -0.65 4.67
CA MET A 15 8.68 -1.53 3.72
C MET A 15 8.39 -3.02 3.92
N VAL A 16 8.07 -3.44 5.15
CA VAL A 16 7.64 -4.82 5.45
C VAL A 16 6.31 -5.14 4.77
N LEU A 17 5.30 -4.28 4.94
CA LEU A 17 3.99 -4.45 4.31
C LEU A 17 4.08 -4.40 2.78
N VAL A 18 4.89 -3.47 2.24
CA VAL A 18 5.15 -3.39 0.79
C VAL A 18 5.71 -4.72 0.26
N ARG A 19 6.71 -5.29 0.94
CA ARG A 19 7.32 -6.58 0.58
C ARG A 19 6.36 -7.76 0.67
N GLU A 20 5.58 -7.84 1.74
CA GLU A 20 4.61 -8.90 1.93
C GLU A 20 3.53 -8.88 0.85
N VAL A 21 2.97 -7.69 0.58
CA VAL A 21 1.96 -7.51 -0.48
C VAL A 21 2.57 -7.79 -1.85
N ALA A 22 3.81 -7.35 -2.12
CA ALA A 22 4.51 -7.62 -3.37
C ALA A 22 4.77 -9.11 -3.60
N ALA A 23 5.29 -9.82 -2.59
CA ALA A 23 5.52 -11.26 -2.68
C ALA A 23 4.20 -12.02 -2.88
N LYS A 24 3.13 -11.61 -2.19
CA LYS A 24 1.81 -12.24 -2.32
C LYS A 24 1.19 -11.95 -3.68
N LEU A 25 1.25 -10.72 -4.18
CA LEU A 25 0.78 -10.37 -5.51
C LEU A 25 1.61 -11.04 -6.61
N GLY A 26 2.92 -11.18 -6.44
CA GLY A 26 3.77 -11.90 -7.40
C GLY A 26 3.41 -13.38 -7.53
N ASN A 27 2.92 -13.99 -6.45
CA ASN A 27 2.45 -15.38 -6.42
C ASN A 27 0.97 -15.56 -6.83
N LEU A 28 0.22 -14.46 -7.00
CA LEU A 28 -1.18 -14.50 -7.42
C LEU A 28 -1.31 -14.05 -8.88
N HIS A 29 -2.22 -14.68 -9.61
CA HIS A 29 -2.46 -14.36 -11.02
C HIS A 29 -3.93 -14.09 -11.32
N GLY A 30 -4.16 -13.29 -12.35
CA GLY A 30 -5.49 -12.98 -12.88
C GLY A 30 -6.43 -12.36 -11.85
N ASP A 31 -7.64 -12.91 -11.77
CA ASP A 31 -8.72 -12.37 -10.93
C ASP A 31 -8.43 -12.46 -9.44
N THR A 32 -7.62 -13.43 -9.01
CA THR A 32 -7.25 -13.59 -7.60
C THR A 32 -6.33 -12.47 -7.12
N ALA A 33 -5.36 -12.08 -7.95
CA ALA A 33 -4.48 -10.94 -7.66
C ALA A 33 -5.28 -9.63 -7.61
N THR A 34 -6.19 -9.44 -8.57
CA THR A 34 -7.06 -8.26 -8.62
C THR A 34 -7.97 -8.17 -7.39
N SER A 35 -8.57 -9.29 -6.97
CA SER A 35 -9.46 -9.33 -5.81
C SER A 35 -8.70 -9.10 -4.51
N PHE A 36 -7.52 -9.70 -4.36
CA PHE A 36 -6.63 -9.46 -3.23
C PHE A 36 -6.25 -7.97 -3.14
N TRP A 37 -5.78 -7.38 -4.23
CA TRP A 37 -5.43 -5.96 -4.25
C TRP A 37 -6.62 -5.05 -3.92
N LYS A 38 -7.81 -5.33 -4.46
CA LYS A 38 -9.02 -4.54 -4.13
C LYS A 38 -9.36 -4.58 -2.64
N ALA A 39 -9.24 -5.76 -2.01
CA ALA A 39 -9.47 -5.90 -0.58
C ALA A 39 -8.42 -5.12 0.23
N THR A 40 -7.13 -5.30 -0.08
CA THR A 40 -6.04 -4.56 0.58
C THR A 40 -6.17 -3.05 0.39
N ALA A 41 -6.45 -2.58 -0.82
CA ALA A 41 -6.62 -1.16 -1.10
C ALA A 41 -7.76 -0.53 -0.28
N ARG A 42 -8.85 -1.29 -0.04
CA ARG A 42 -9.96 -0.85 0.80
C ARG A 42 -9.56 -0.75 2.26
N GLU A 43 -8.87 -1.75 2.80
CA GLU A 43 -8.35 -1.72 4.17
C GLU A 43 -7.38 -0.55 4.39
N LEU A 44 -6.48 -0.31 3.44
CA LEU A 44 -5.54 0.81 3.50
C LEU A 44 -6.25 2.17 3.42
N LEU A 45 -7.30 2.27 2.60
CA LEU A 45 -8.11 3.48 2.50
C LEU A 45 -8.87 3.75 3.81
N ASP A 46 -9.50 2.73 4.39
CA ASP A 46 -10.22 2.82 5.66
C ASP A 46 -9.26 3.21 6.80
N LEU A 47 -8.04 2.66 6.83
CA LEU A 47 -7.01 3.03 7.79
C LEU A 47 -6.56 4.49 7.63
N ALA A 48 -6.33 4.92 6.39
CA ALA A 48 -5.91 6.30 6.10
C ALA A 48 -7.02 7.30 6.44
N MET A 49 -8.28 7.02 6.12
CA MET A 49 -9.43 7.84 6.51
C MET A 49 -9.63 7.85 8.03
N GLY A 50 -9.46 6.72 8.71
CA GLY A 50 -9.54 6.59 10.18
C GLY A 50 -8.49 7.43 10.92
N SER A 51 -7.38 7.78 10.26
CA SER A 51 -6.37 8.71 10.80
C SER A 51 -6.74 10.20 10.67
N GLY A 52 -7.95 10.50 10.19
CA GLY A 52 -8.44 11.88 10.01
C GLY A 52 -8.01 12.54 8.70
N ARG A 53 -7.51 11.77 7.72
CA ARG A 53 -7.21 12.28 6.37
C ARG A 53 -8.48 12.36 5.53
N ASP A 54 -8.54 13.37 4.67
CA ASP A 54 -9.59 13.46 3.66
C ASP A 54 -9.46 12.33 2.62
N ALA A 55 -10.56 12.03 1.93
CA ALA A 55 -10.63 10.93 0.97
C ALA A 55 -9.63 11.06 -0.19
N ALA A 56 -9.30 12.28 -0.62
CA ALA A 56 -8.35 12.49 -1.70
C ALA A 56 -6.91 12.22 -1.24
N SER A 57 -6.55 12.69 -0.04
CA SER A 57 -5.25 12.38 0.58
C SER A 57 -5.09 10.89 0.87
N ALA A 58 -6.13 10.24 1.40
CA ALA A 58 -6.13 8.80 1.67
C ALA A 58 -5.97 7.98 0.37
N SER A 59 -6.72 8.34 -0.68
CA SER A 59 -6.60 7.70 -2.00
C SER A 59 -5.20 7.86 -2.60
N ASN A 60 -4.58 9.04 -2.45
CA ASN A 60 -3.23 9.29 -2.93
C ASN A 60 -2.18 8.45 -2.20
N GLU A 61 -2.36 8.21 -0.90
CA GLU A 61 -1.50 7.33 -0.10
C GLU A 61 -1.60 5.87 -0.56
N VAL A 62 -2.81 5.36 -0.80
CA VAL A 62 -3.02 4.01 -1.37
C VAL A 62 -2.35 3.87 -2.74
N ARG A 63 -2.44 4.90 -3.59
CA ARG A 63 -1.76 4.92 -4.90
C ARG A 63 -0.23 4.88 -4.76
N ARG A 64 0.34 5.64 -3.83
CA ARG A 64 1.79 5.63 -3.55
C ARG A 64 2.24 4.28 -3.01
N PHE A 65 1.44 3.67 -2.13
CA PHE A 65 1.70 2.32 -1.65
C PHE A 65 1.72 1.30 -2.79
N PHE A 66 0.75 1.35 -3.70
CA PHE A 66 0.72 0.45 -4.85
C PHE A 66 1.94 0.60 -5.76
N ALA A 67 2.38 1.84 -6.02
CA ALA A 67 3.58 2.09 -6.80
C ALA A 67 4.84 1.49 -6.14
N ALA A 68 4.93 1.56 -4.81
CA ALA A 68 6.02 0.91 -4.06
C ALA A 68 5.96 -0.62 -4.17
N VAL A 69 4.77 -1.21 -4.10
CA VAL A 69 4.55 -2.66 -4.27
C VAL A 69 4.96 -3.11 -5.66
N GLN A 70 4.54 -2.41 -6.72
CA GLN A 70 4.94 -2.73 -8.10
C GLN A 70 6.46 -2.65 -8.29
N LYS A 71 7.10 -1.63 -7.71
CA LYS A 71 8.56 -1.50 -7.74
C LYS A 71 9.25 -2.67 -7.04
N GLU A 72 8.77 -3.09 -5.87
CA GLU A 72 9.33 -4.24 -5.16
C GLU A 72 9.10 -5.55 -5.93
N MET A 73 7.94 -5.71 -6.59
CA MET A 73 7.69 -6.86 -7.47
C MET A 73 8.73 -6.97 -8.59
N HIS A 74 9.10 -5.85 -9.23
CA HIS A 74 10.15 -5.84 -10.25
C HIS A 74 11.54 -6.20 -9.69
N VAL A 75 11.84 -5.78 -8.47
CA VAL A 75 13.08 -6.19 -7.78
C VAL A 75 13.06 -7.70 -7.50
N LEU A 76 11.93 -8.25 -7.05
CA LEU A 76 11.78 -9.68 -6.77
C LEU A 76 11.86 -10.56 -8.03
N THR A 77 11.39 -10.06 -9.17
CA THR A 77 11.46 -10.80 -10.45
C THR A 77 12.83 -10.72 -11.13
N GLY A 78 13.78 -9.97 -10.57
CA GLY A 78 15.16 -9.89 -11.08
C GLY A 78 15.31 -9.11 -12.38
N GLU A 79 14.28 -8.37 -12.82
CA GLU A 79 14.40 -7.38 -13.89
C GLU A 79 15.12 -6.14 -13.36
N VAL A 80 16.43 -6.28 -13.16
CA VAL A 80 17.34 -5.14 -13.03
C VAL A 80 17.65 -4.72 -14.46
N ALA A 81 17.08 -3.59 -14.90
CA ALA A 81 17.49 -2.93 -16.14
C ALA A 81 18.98 -2.58 -16.11
#